data_AF-A0A0Q4BHX7-F1
#
_entry.id   AF-A0A0Q4BHX7-F1
#
_cell.length_a   1.000
_cell.length_b   1.000
_cell.length_c   1.000
_cell.angle_alpha   90.00
_cell.angle_beta   90.00
_cell.angle_gamma   90.00
#
_symmetry.space_group_name_H-M   'P 1'
#
loop_
_entity.id
_entity.type
_entity.pdbx_description
1 polymer ?
#
loop_
_entity_poly.entity_id
_entity_poly.type
_entity_poly.pdbx_seq_one_letter_code
_entity_poly.pdbx_strand_id
1 'polypeptide(L)'
;MGIALVLKRLGGLKVKEDRLEDWIVRSLRSPLEFEARRAQRKIVCRAEEEPRQVIPALLRNYGHEDPRVREGVRKALSAISETGTGKASILDEMVNPSKMVRKGLQSFLSDEVGTHAATFASLYEQTMLTVAMAKQKEIPVDDITLLADQSRRVLQSGDVMRAVRDIAYCLDLVKHRYRSSEQCRDYLTDLLKMAPDLCRMGVYRSTIEEPLHKAMRALRDRQYDETKDIVGLRTKESQLIAALCRLERGVRENVSERPRPPTELQDEDRELLSHLEELIVSFASKTLEDHHEEAVTELLEFLMSSQAGPSRLSWRRRLDRKDPSALFTLYIVGLASAKLAAAVLPQAVEDIYQRELRSLVGEVSIHMVRWPDNFLGAFFPPREDVETTSPEGEEHNIAVDN
;
A
#
# COMPACT_ATOMS: atom_id res chain seq x y z
N MET A 1 29.94 7.41 -34.24
CA MET A 1 30.46 8.21 -33.08
C MET A 1 29.61 8.13 -31.80
N GLY A 2 28.50 7.38 -31.72
CA GLY A 2 27.65 7.35 -30.51
C GLY A 2 28.11 6.39 -29.39
N ILE A 3 28.67 5.22 -29.73
CA ILE A 3 29.00 4.16 -28.76
C ILE A 3 30.20 4.53 -27.88
N ALA A 4 31.21 5.22 -28.43
CA ALA A 4 32.38 5.68 -27.68
C ALA A 4 32.05 6.77 -26.65
N LEU A 5 31.01 7.58 -26.89
CA LEU A 5 30.57 8.63 -25.98
C LEU A 5 29.73 8.05 -24.82
N VAL A 6 28.93 7.01 -25.09
CA VAL A 6 28.19 6.24 -24.07
C VAL A 6 29.16 5.44 -23.19
N LEU A 7 30.18 4.79 -23.76
CA LEU A 7 31.22 4.09 -23.01
C LEU A 7 32.09 5.04 -22.17
N LYS A 8 32.41 6.25 -22.65
CA LYS A 8 33.07 7.28 -21.84
C LYS A 8 32.20 7.79 -20.69
N ARG A 9 30.89 7.96 -20.91
CA ARG A 9 29.94 8.35 -19.84
C ARG A 9 29.76 7.24 -18.80
N LEU A 10 29.64 5.98 -19.22
CA LEU A 10 29.56 4.83 -18.34
C LEU A 10 30.88 4.61 -17.56
N GLY A 11 32.03 4.76 -18.21
CA GLY A 11 33.33 4.73 -17.54
C GLY A 11 33.52 5.86 -16.53
N GLY A 12 33.07 7.07 -16.85
CA GLY A 12 33.10 8.22 -15.94
C GLY A 12 32.16 8.09 -14.74
N LEU A 13 31.00 7.44 -14.90
CA LEU A 13 30.08 7.12 -13.81
C LEU A 13 30.67 6.06 -12.87
N LYS A 14 31.28 5.00 -13.44
CA LYS A 14 31.93 3.94 -12.67
C LYS A 14 33.10 4.46 -11.82
N VAL A 15 33.94 5.33 -12.39
CA VAL A 15 35.04 5.98 -11.65
C VAL A 15 34.54 6.91 -10.53
N LYS A 16 33.36 7.53 -10.68
CA LYS A 16 32.74 8.35 -9.63
C LYS A 16 32.15 7.48 -8.52
N GLU A 17 31.49 6.38 -8.87
CA GLU A 17 30.98 5.38 -7.91
C GLU A 17 32.13 4.78 -7.09
N ASP A 18 33.23 4.37 -7.73
CA ASP A 18 34.38 3.78 -7.03
C ASP A 18 35.05 4.78 -6.07
N ARG A 19 35.12 6.07 -6.45
CA ARG A 19 35.64 7.14 -5.58
C ARG A 19 34.72 7.43 -4.40
N LEU A 20 33.41 7.35 -4.60
CA LEU A 20 32.42 7.53 -3.54
C LEU A 20 32.51 6.36 -2.55
N GLU A 21 32.61 5.14 -3.06
CA GLU A 21 32.74 3.92 -2.28
C GLU A 21 34.02 3.92 -1.43
N ASP A 22 35.16 4.27 -2.04
CA ASP A 22 36.43 4.46 -1.33
C ASP A 22 36.34 5.51 -0.22
N TRP A 23 35.64 6.62 -0.48
CA TRP A 23 35.45 7.67 0.51
C TRP A 23 34.57 7.20 1.68
N ILE A 24 33.48 6.47 1.40
CA ILE A 24 32.60 5.89 2.43
C ILE A 24 33.40 4.94 3.32
N VAL A 25 34.11 3.98 2.71
CA VAL A 25 34.88 2.96 3.45
C VAL A 25 35.97 3.62 4.30
N ARG A 26 36.74 4.57 3.75
CA ARG A 26 37.79 5.29 4.51
C ARG A 26 37.21 6.10 5.67
N SER A 27 36.07 6.75 5.45
CA SER A 27 35.45 7.61 6.47
C SER A 27 34.84 6.80 7.61
N LEU A 28 34.28 5.62 7.32
CA LEU A 28 33.71 4.71 8.33
C LEU A 28 34.77 3.85 9.04
N ARG A 29 35.97 3.73 8.46
CA ARG A 29 37.10 2.98 9.05
C ARG A 29 37.85 3.76 10.14
N SER A 30 37.57 5.06 10.33
CA SER A 30 38.26 5.86 11.34
C SER A 30 38.14 5.23 12.74
N PRO A 31 39.24 5.12 13.52
CA PRO A 31 39.21 4.61 14.88
C PRO A 31 38.53 5.56 15.87
N LEU A 32 38.29 6.82 15.48
CA LEU A 32 37.67 7.83 16.33
C LEU A 32 36.15 7.81 16.15
N GLU A 33 35.42 7.46 17.20
CA GLU A 33 33.95 7.36 17.15
C GLU A 33 33.27 8.66 16.71
N PHE A 34 33.80 9.82 17.12
CA PHE A 34 33.26 11.11 16.74
C PHE A 34 33.35 11.37 15.23
N GLU A 35 34.46 10.98 14.61
CA GLU A 35 34.66 11.10 13.16
C GLU A 35 33.76 10.16 12.39
N ALA A 36 33.61 8.91 12.88
CA ALA A 36 32.69 7.94 12.30
C ALA A 36 31.23 8.41 12.36
N ARG A 37 30.78 8.98 13.49
CA ARG A 37 29.43 9.56 13.62
C ARG A 37 29.23 10.77 12.70
N ARG A 38 30.24 11.64 12.57
CA ARG A 38 30.20 12.79 11.65
C ARG A 38 30.14 12.35 10.20
N ALA A 39 30.92 11.33 9.83
CA ALA A 39 30.91 10.72 8.51
C ALA A 39 29.54 10.09 8.21
N GLN A 40 28.98 9.34 9.16
CA GLN A 40 27.65 8.74 9.04
C GLN A 40 26.58 9.80 8.75
N ARG A 41 26.54 10.91 9.51
CA ARG A 41 25.59 12.00 9.26
C ARG A 41 25.76 12.60 7.85
N LYS A 42 27.00 12.81 7.40
CA LYS A 42 27.27 13.30 6.04
C LYS A 42 26.82 12.31 4.96
N ILE A 43 26.97 11.01 5.20
CA ILE A 43 26.51 9.96 4.29
C ILE A 43 24.98 9.97 4.21
N VAL A 44 24.28 10.09 5.35
CA VAL A 44 22.81 10.17 5.38
C VAL A 44 22.31 11.41 4.63
N CYS A 45 22.84 12.61 4.92
CA CYS A 45 22.46 13.82 4.20
C CYS A 45 22.72 13.70 2.68
N ARG A 46 23.83 13.07 2.29
CA ARG A 46 24.13 12.85 0.88
C ARG A 46 23.23 11.79 0.24
N ALA A 47 22.76 10.81 1.00
CA ALA A 47 21.79 9.83 0.52
C ALA A 47 20.41 10.47 0.27
N GLU A 48 20.06 11.55 0.97
CA GLU A 48 18.86 12.34 0.68
C GLU A 48 18.99 13.11 -0.64
N GLU A 49 20.17 13.65 -0.96
CA GLU A 49 20.44 14.40 -2.19
C GLU A 49 20.69 13.48 -3.42
N GLU A 50 21.47 12.42 -3.24
CA GLU A 50 21.93 11.50 -4.30
C GLU A 50 21.67 10.02 -3.96
N PRO A 51 20.42 9.59 -3.74
CA PRO A 51 20.10 8.22 -3.27
C PRO A 51 20.60 7.13 -4.22
N ARG A 52 20.50 7.37 -5.53
CA ARG A 52 20.87 6.41 -6.60
C ARG A 52 22.36 6.07 -6.67
N GLN A 53 23.23 6.86 -6.04
CA GLN A 53 24.68 6.61 -6.02
C GLN A 53 25.13 6.09 -4.65
N VAL A 54 24.60 6.69 -3.57
CA VAL A 54 25.03 6.40 -2.20
C VAL A 54 24.48 5.07 -1.71
N ILE A 55 23.20 4.77 -1.95
CA ILE A 55 22.55 3.55 -1.45
C ILE A 55 23.18 2.28 -2.05
N PRO A 56 23.41 2.17 -3.37
CA PRO A 56 24.11 1.02 -3.94
C PRO A 56 25.51 0.82 -3.35
N ALA A 57 26.27 1.91 -3.13
CA ALA A 57 27.60 1.83 -2.55
C ALA A 57 27.58 1.32 -1.11
N LEU A 58 26.59 1.75 -0.31
CA LEU A 58 26.38 1.23 1.05
C LEU A 58 25.99 -0.26 1.01
N LEU A 59 25.04 -0.65 0.16
CA LEU A 59 24.58 -2.04 0.06
C LEU A 59 25.67 -3.00 -0.41
N ARG A 60 26.58 -2.59 -1.31
CA ARG A 60 27.75 -3.40 -1.69
C ARG A 60 28.64 -3.72 -0.48
N ASN A 61 28.77 -2.76 0.44
CA ASN A 61 29.62 -2.85 1.61
C ASN A 61 28.89 -3.33 2.87
N TYR A 62 27.65 -3.81 2.74
CA TYR A 62 26.86 -4.31 3.87
C TYR A 62 27.54 -5.47 4.60
N GLY A 63 28.21 -6.34 3.85
CA GLY A 63 28.95 -7.50 4.37
C GLY A 63 30.47 -7.28 4.47
N HIS A 64 30.94 -6.04 4.58
CA HIS A 64 32.37 -5.72 4.53
C HIS A 64 33.18 -6.47 5.60
N GLU A 65 34.43 -6.83 5.28
CA GLU A 65 35.33 -7.62 6.15
C GLU A 65 35.61 -6.89 7.47
N ASP A 66 35.88 -5.58 7.40
CA ASP A 66 36.09 -4.72 8.57
C ASP A 66 34.78 -4.53 9.37
N PRO A 67 34.71 -4.94 10.66
CA PRO A 67 33.49 -4.85 11.47
C PRO A 67 33.04 -3.41 11.71
N ARG A 68 33.95 -2.43 11.71
CA ARG A 68 33.61 -1.01 11.94
C ARG A 68 32.86 -0.42 10.75
N VAL A 69 33.34 -0.73 9.55
CA VAL A 69 32.69 -0.32 8.30
C VAL A 69 31.32 -0.99 8.21
N ARG A 70 31.23 -2.28 8.53
CA ARG A 70 29.96 -3.02 8.56
C ARG A 70 28.92 -2.38 9.47
N GLU A 71 29.32 -2.06 10.71
CA GLU A 71 28.43 -1.43 11.68
C GLU A 71 28.04 -0.01 11.28
N GLY A 72 29.00 0.76 10.73
CA GLY A 72 28.74 2.11 10.23
C GLY A 72 27.77 2.12 9.04
N VAL A 73 27.92 1.17 8.11
CA VAL A 73 27.02 0.99 6.96
C VAL A 73 25.63 0.59 7.43
N ARG A 74 25.51 -0.35 8.37
CA ARG A 74 24.22 -0.75 8.97
C ARG A 74 23.49 0.46 9.55
N LYS A 75 24.13 1.18 10.48
CA LYS A 75 23.52 2.36 11.10
C LYS A 75 23.17 3.46 10.09
N ALA A 76 23.96 3.63 9.04
CA ALA A 76 23.64 4.59 7.98
C ALA A 76 22.38 4.17 7.21
N LEU A 77 22.28 2.88 6.83
CA LEU A 77 21.11 2.35 6.13
C LEU A 77 19.86 2.34 7.01
N SER A 78 19.96 1.98 8.29
CA SER A 78 18.84 2.04 9.24
C SER A 78 18.32 3.48 9.35
N ALA A 79 19.22 4.46 9.53
CA ALA A 79 18.85 5.88 9.58
C ALA A 79 18.20 6.38 8.27
N ILE A 80 18.68 5.92 7.10
CA ILE A 80 18.04 6.25 5.81
C ILE A 80 16.65 5.60 5.73
N SER A 81 16.49 4.36 6.21
CA SER A 81 15.22 3.64 6.16
C SER A 81 14.12 4.23 7.06
N GLU A 82 14.48 5.00 8.08
CA GLU A 82 13.53 5.74 8.92
C GLU A 82 12.80 6.83 8.12
N THR A 83 13.41 7.36 7.05
CA THR A 83 12.72 8.26 6.13
C THR A 83 11.93 7.47 5.08
N GLY A 84 10.65 7.82 4.88
CA GLY A 84 9.79 7.13 3.91
C GLY A 84 10.33 7.16 2.47
N THR A 85 10.96 8.26 2.07
CA THR A 85 11.64 8.42 0.77
C THR A 85 12.92 7.57 0.69
N GLY A 86 13.66 7.47 1.79
CA GLY A 86 14.86 6.64 1.91
C GLY A 86 14.53 5.15 1.82
N LYS A 87 13.52 4.68 2.56
CA LYS A 87 13.03 3.28 2.50
C LYS A 87 12.59 2.90 1.08
N ALA A 88 11.86 3.79 0.39
CA ALA A 88 11.47 3.57 -1.00
C ALA A 88 12.69 3.44 -1.92
N SER A 89 13.67 4.34 -1.76
CA SER A 89 14.90 4.33 -2.55
C SER A 89 15.76 3.09 -2.30
N ILE A 90 15.78 2.56 -1.07
CA ILE A 90 16.46 1.29 -0.74
C ILE A 90 15.78 0.11 -1.45
N LEU A 91 14.45 0.08 -1.45
CA LEU A 91 13.67 -0.97 -2.11
C LEU A 91 13.79 -0.93 -3.64
N ASP A 92 14.03 0.24 -4.25
CA ASP A 92 14.28 0.36 -5.69
C ASP A 92 15.52 -0.43 -6.14
N GLU A 93 16.48 -0.67 -5.24
CA GLU A 93 17.70 -1.41 -5.53
C GLU A 93 17.50 -2.95 -5.61
N MET A 94 16.28 -3.46 -5.38
CA MET A 94 15.95 -4.89 -5.58
C MET A 94 16.21 -5.37 -7.01
N VAL A 95 16.13 -4.47 -8.01
CA VAL A 95 16.36 -4.77 -9.43
C VAL A 95 17.72 -4.27 -9.92
N ASN A 96 18.63 -3.89 -9.01
CA ASN A 96 19.96 -3.37 -9.39
C ASN A 96 20.73 -4.44 -10.19
N PRO A 97 21.44 -4.09 -11.29
CA PRO A 97 22.21 -5.07 -12.09
C PRO A 97 23.30 -5.81 -11.29
N SER A 98 23.84 -5.19 -10.23
CA SER A 98 24.88 -5.80 -9.39
C SER A 98 24.31 -6.81 -8.40
N LYS A 99 24.74 -8.07 -8.52
CA LYS A 99 24.39 -9.15 -7.57
C LYS A 99 24.84 -8.84 -6.14
N MET A 100 25.93 -8.10 -5.97
CA MET A 100 26.44 -7.70 -4.65
C MET A 100 25.48 -6.74 -3.94
N VAL A 101 24.92 -5.77 -4.66
CA VAL A 101 23.91 -4.83 -4.14
C VAL A 101 22.66 -5.59 -3.72
N ARG A 102 22.16 -6.49 -4.58
CA ARG A 102 20.95 -7.28 -4.28
C ARG A 102 21.13 -8.20 -3.08
N LYS A 103 22.30 -8.86 -2.95
CA LYS A 103 22.63 -9.69 -1.79
C LYS A 103 22.73 -8.85 -0.51
N GLY A 104 23.39 -7.69 -0.58
CA GLY A 104 23.47 -6.75 0.55
C GLY A 104 22.10 -6.26 1.00
N LEU A 105 21.20 -5.99 0.05
CA LEU A 105 19.81 -5.60 0.32
C LEU A 105 19.02 -6.72 0.99
N GLN A 106 19.14 -7.97 0.53
CA GLN A 106 18.48 -9.11 1.16
C GLN A 106 18.96 -9.30 2.61
N SER A 107 20.27 -9.17 2.87
CA SER A 107 20.81 -9.21 4.23
C SER A 107 20.30 -8.05 5.09
N PHE A 108 20.26 -6.83 4.55
CA PHE A 108 19.70 -5.67 5.25
C PHE A 108 18.23 -5.87 5.63
N LEU A 109 17.38 -6.31 4.68
CA LEU A 109 15.97 -6.55 4.93
C LEU A 109 15.75 -7.69 5.94
N SER A 110 16.60 -8.72 5.91
CA SER A 110 16.56 -9.80 6.91
C SER A 110 16.88 -9.32 8.32
N ASP A 111 17.84 -8.40 8.45
CA ASP A 111 18.31 -7.90 9.75
C ASP A 111 17.33 -6.86 10.35
N GLU A 112 16.77 -5.96 9.53
CA GLU A 112 15.89 -4.86 10.00
C GLU A 112 14.40 -5.22 10.08
N VAL A 113 13.88 -5.92 9.07
CA VAL A 113 12.43 -6.18 8.93
C VAL A 113 12.11 -7.65 9.24
N GLY A 114 13.02 -8.55 8.91
CA GLY A 114 12.91 -9.98 9.19
C GLY A 114 13.05 -10.85 7.94
N THR A 115 13.12 -12.17 8.16
CA THR A 115 13.41 -13.18 7.12
C THR A 115 12.42 -13.13 5.95
N HIS A 116 11.15 -12.84 6.19
CA HIS A 116 10.13 -12.74 5.15
C HIS A 116 10.37 -11.56 4.18
N ALA A 117 10.99 -10.47 4.64
CA ALA A 117 11.34 -9.35 3.76
C ALA A 117 12.48 -9.70 2.80
N ALA A 118 13.43 -10.55 3.22
CA ALA A 118 14.44 -11.09 2.34
C ALA A 118 13.84 -12.01 1.26
N THR A 119 12.85 -12.84 1.64
CA THR A 119 12.09 -13.66 0.69
C THR A 119 11.34 -12.79 -0.31
N PHE A 120 10.69 -11.71 0.14
CA PHE A 120 10.04 -10.74 -0.75
C PHE A 120 11.03 -10.19 -1.79
N ALA A 121 12.22 -9.74 -1.37
CA ALA A 121 13.21 -9.19 -2.29
C ALA A 121 13.68 -10.22 -3.34
N SER A 122 13.85 -11.49 -2.94
CA SER A 122 14.17 -12.57 -3.87
C SER A 122 13.04 -12.83 -4.87
N LEU A 123 11.78 -12.88 -4.41
CA LEU A 123 10.62 -13.07 -5.29
C LEU A 123 10.45 -11.89 -6.25
N TYR A 124 10.63 -10.66 -5.75
CA TYR A 124 10.55 -9.46 -6.56
C TYR A 124 11.60 -9.44 -7.68
N GLU A 125 12.86 -9.80 -7.37
CA GLU A 125 13.91 -9.97 -8.38
C GLU A 125 13.48 -10.97 -9.46
N GLN A 126 13.00 -12.16 -9.06
CA GLN A 126 12.57 -13.19 -10.01
C GLN A 126 11.39 -12.75 -10.87
N THR A 127 10.40 -12.07 -10.29
CA THR A 127 9.24 -11.54 -11.00
C THR A 127 9.68 -10.53 -12.04
N MET A 128 10.52 -9.54 -11.66
CA MET A 128 10.96 -8.49 -12.58
C MET A 128 11.86 -9.01 -13.70
N LEU A 129 12.69 -10.02 -13.42
CA LEU A 129 13.46 -10.71 -14.48
C LEU A 129 12.53 -11.42 -15.47
N THR A 130 11.51 -12.13 -14.98
CA THR A 130 10.56 -12.84 -15.84
C THR A 130 9.71 -11.85 -16.65
N VAL A 131 9.32 -10.71 -16.05
CA VAL A 131 8.67 -9.60 -16.74
C VAL A 131 9.56 -9.04 -17.86
N ALA A 132 10.85 -8.82 -17.61
CA ALA A 132 11.76 -8.33 -18.64
C ALA A 132 11.88 -9.32 -19.81
N MET A 133 11.94 -10.62 -19.53
CA MET A 133 11.90 -11.67 -20.56
C MET A 133 10.58 -11.70 -21.33
N ALA A 134 9.45 -11.50 -20.65
CA ALA A 134 8.13 -11.44 -21.27
C ALA A 134 7.98 -10.21 -22.18
N LYS A 135 8.45 -9.04 -21.74
CA LYS A 135 8.47 -7.79 -22.53
C LYS A 135 9.34 -7.93 -23.77
N GLN A 136 10.50 -8.60 -23.68
CA GLN A 136 11.34 -8.89 -24.84
C GLN A 136 10.61 -9.74 -25.90
N LYS A 137 9.65 -10.58 -25.48
CA LYS A 137 8.83 -11.42 -26.36
C LYS A 137 7.49 -10.78 -26.75
N GLU A 138 7.29 -9.50 -26.44
CA GLU A 138 6.04 -8.74 -26.70
C GLU A 138 4.80 -9.35 -26.02
N ILE A 139 4.98 -9.98 -24.85
CA ILE A 139 3.87 -10.51 -24.05
C ILE A 139 3.35 -9.38 -23.13
N PRO A 140 2.04 -9.09 -23.09
CA PRO A 140 1.51 -8.02 -22.27
C PRO A 140 1.54 -8.42 -20.77
N VAL A 141 2.26 -7.61 -19.99
CA VAL A 141 2.52 -7.85 -18.54
C VAL A 141 2.49 -6.56 -17.72
N ASP A 142 1.95 -5.47 -18.26
CA ASP A 142 1.97 -4.15 -17.61
C ASP A 142 1.10 -4.10 -16.35
N ASP A 143 -0.02 -4.83 -16.35
CA ASP A 143 -0.85 -5.07 -15.19
C ASP A 143 -0.07 -5.76 -14.05
N ILE A 144 0.77 -6.74 -14.36
CA ILE A 144 1.60 -7.43 -13.36
C ILE A 144 2.70 -6.51 -12.85
N THR A 145 3.26 -5.63 -13.68
CA THR A 145 4.21 -4.62 -13.19
C THR A 145 3.56 -3.66 -12.20
N LEU A 146 2.30 -3.28 -12.46
CA LEU A 146 1.56 -2.42 -11.57
C LEU A 146 1.24 -3.11 -10.23
N LEU A 147 0.86 -4.40 -10.27
CA LEU A 147 0.64 -5.19 -9.05
C LEU A 147 1.94 -5.41 -8.25
N ALA A 148 3.07 -5.65 -8.94
CA ALA A 148 4.38 -5.72 -8.31
C ALA A 148 4.75 -4.39 -7.62
N ASP A 149 4.50 -3.26 -8.27
CA ASP A 149 4.71 -1.94 -7.67
C ASP A 149 3.82 -1.67 -6.46
N GLN A 150 2.56 -2.13 -6.50
CA GLN A 150 1.66 -2.08 -5.35
C GLN A 150 2.17 -2.93 -4.19
N SER A 151 2.62 -4.17 -4.46
CA SER A 151 3.17 -5.06 -3.42
C SER A 151 4.39 -4.44 -2.72
N ARG A 152 5.23 -3.70 -3.47
CA ARG A 152 6.36 -2.94 -2.91
C ARG A 152 5.89 -1.83 -1.96
N ARG A 153 4.79 -1.13 -2.28
CA ARG A 153 4.21 -0.11 -1.38
C ARG A 153 3.61 -0.74 -0.12
N VAL A 154 2.98 -1.91 -0.24
CA VAL A 154 2.47 -2.67 0.91
C VAL A 154 3.61 -3.09 1.85
N LEU A 155 4.77 -3.45 1.31
CA LEU A 155 5.96 -3.69 2.15
C LEU A 155 6.44 -2.41 2.85
N GLN A 156 6.36 -1.25 2.19
CA GLN A 156 6.72 0.02 2.81
C GLN A 156 5.83 0.34 4.00
N SER A 157 4.53 0.03 3.93
CA SER A 157 3.55 0.18 5.02
C SER A 157 3.61 -0.91 6.09
N GLY A 158 4.63 -1.78 6.08
CA GLY A 158 4.89 -2.75 7.16
C GLY A 158 4.22 -4.12 7.01
N ASP A 159 3.34 -4.30 6.03
CA ASP A 159 2.51 -5.49 5.87
C ASP A 159 3.26 -6.60 5.08
N VAL A 160 4.33 -7.14 5.68
CA VAL A 160 5.34 -7.98 5.00
C VAL A 160 4.74 -9.26 4.43
N MET A 161 3.94 -9.98 5.20
CA MET A 161 3.37 -11.27 4.77
C MET A 161 2.40 -11.11 3.62
N ARG A 162 1.63 -10.01 3.62
CA ARG A 162 0.74 -9.66 2.53
C ARG A 162 1.52 -9.32 1.27
N ALA A 163 2.56 -8.51 1.38
CA ALA A 163 3.45 -8.18 0.27
C ALA A 163 4.10 -9.44 -0.34
N VAL A 164 4.54 -10.39 0.49
CA VAL A 164 5.10 -11.68 0.04
C VAL A 164 4.09 -12.51 -0.75
N ARG A 165 2.85 -12.61 -0.27
CA ARG A 165 1.78 -13.32 -1.00
C ARG A 165 1.49 -12.68 -2.35
N ASP A 166 1.36 -11.36 -2.37
CA ASP A 166 1.06 -10.62 -3.59
C ASP A 166 2.18 -10.77 -4.64
N ILE A 167 3.46 -10.67 -4.25
CA ILE A 167 4.58 -10.83 -5.20
C ILE A 167 4.76 -12.28 -5.66
N ALA A 168 4.48 -13.27 -4.80
CA ALA A 168 4.48 -14.68 -5.19
C ALA A 168 3.40 -14.96 -6.25
N TYR A 169 2.21 -14.40 -6.05
CA TYR A 169 1.13 -14.48 -7.02
C TYR A 169 1.49 -13.80 -8.35
N CYS A 170 2.13 -12.62 -8.32
CA CYS A 170 2.68 -11.99 -9.53
C CYS A 170 3.65 -12.92 -10.27
N LEU A 171 4.57 -13.59 -9.55
CA LEU A 171 5.54 -14.50 -10.16
C LEU A 171 4.85 -15.65 -10.90
N ASP A 172 3.84 -16.25 -10.28
CA ASP A 172 3.08 -17.36 -10.86
C ASP A 172 2.28 -16.92 -12.09
N LEU A 173 1.65 -15.75 -12.04
CA LEU A 173 0.95 -15.16 -13.18
C LEU A 173 1.88 -14.90 -14.37
N VAL A 174 3.05 -14.27 -14.15
CA VAL A 174 4.01 -14.01 -15.24
C VAL A 174 4.48 -15.34 -15.82
N LYS A 175 4.81 -16.33 -14.98
CA LYS A 175 5.24 -17.66 -15.44
C LYS A 175 4.16 -18.35 -16.27
N HIS A 176 2.91 -18.30 -15.81
CA HIS A 176 1.78 -18.90 -16.52
C HIS A 176 1.57 -18.23 -17.88
N ARG A 177 1.50 -16.89 -17.92
CA ARG A 177 1.33 -16.13 -19.16
C ARG A 177 2.48 -16.32 -20.14
N TYR A 178 3.71 -16.35 -19.62
CA TYR A 178 4.90 -16.60 -20.41
C TYR A 178 4.81 -17.98 -21.07
N ARG A 179 4.60 -19.04 -20.28
CA ARG A 179 4.48 -20.42 -20.78
C ARG A 179 3.32 -20.60 -21.77
N SER A 180 2.14 -20.06 -21.45
CA SER A 180 0.98 -20.14 -22.33
C SER A 180 1.24 -19.45 -23.67
N SER A 181 1.84 -18.26 -23.64
CA SER A 181 2.15 -17.50 -24.85
C SER A 181 3.24 -18.17 -25.70
N GLU A 182 4.24 -18.78 -25.06
CA GLU A 182 5.25 -19.60 -25.75
C GLU A 182 4.62 -20.82 -26.41
N GLN A 183 3.85 -21.61 -25.67
CA GLN A 183 3.18 -22.79 -26.20
C GLN A 183 2.30 -22.45 -27.41
N CYS A 184 1.50 -21.38 -27.31
CA CYS A 184 0.69 -20.92 -28.45
C CYS A 184 1.54 -20.50 -29.65
N ARG A 185 2.67 -19.82 -29.44
CA ARG A 185 3.60 -19.46 -30.54
C ARG A 185 4.23 -20.69 -31.17
N ASP A 186 4.63 -21.68 -30.37
CA ASP A 186 5.21 -22.93 -30.85
C ASP A 186 4.19 -23.71 -31.68
N TYR A 187 2.96 -23.88 -31.19
CA TYR A 187 1.88 -24.52 -31.94
C TYR A 187 1.58 -23.82 -33.27
N LEU A 188 1.49 -22.48 -33.28
CA LEU A 188 1.26 -21.73 -34.51
C LEU A 188 2.43 -21.86 -35.48
N THR A 189 3.66 -21.88 -34.96
CA THR A 189 4.87 -22.06 -35.77
C THR A 189 4.91 -23.45 -36.40
N ASP A 190 4.52 -24.49 -35.66
CA ASP A 190 4.48 -25.85 -36.17
C ASP A 190 3.35 -26.03 -37.20
N LEU A 191 2.18 -25.40 -36.99
CA LEU A 191 1.12 -25.36 -37.99
C LEU A 191 1.56 -24.63 -39.28
N LEU A 192 2.33 -23.55 -39.15
CA LEU A 192 2.92 -22.85 -40.31
C LEU A 192 3.95 -23.72 -41.04
N LYS A 193 4.75 -24.51 -40.32
CA LYS A 193 5.68 -25.47 -40.95
C LYS A 193 4.96 -26.60 -41.69
N MET A 194 3.79 -27.02 -41.19
CA MET A 194 2.94 -28.05 -41.83
C MET A 194 2.07 -27.50 -42.97
N ALA A 195 1.85 -26.18 -43.02
CA ALA A 195 1.08 -25.52 -44.07
C ALA A 195 1.44 -25.92 -45.51
N PRO A 196 2.72 -26.02 -45.94
CA PRO A 196 3.07 -26.48 -47.29
C PRO A 196 2.64 -27.92 -47.60
N ASP A 197 2.66 -28.82 -46.61
CA ASP A 197 2.20 -30.20 -46.80
C ASP A 197 0.67 -30.28 -46.86
N LEU A 198 -0.03 -29.48 -46.06
CA LEU A 198 -1.48 -29.29 -46.17
C LEU A 198 -1.88 -28.68 -47.53
N CYS A 199 -1.06 -27.80 -48.09
CA CYS A 199 -1.25 -27.26 -49.44
C CYS A 199 -1.13 -28.36 -50.51
N ARG A 200 -0.17 -29.28 -50.37
CA ARG A 200 -0.03 -30.44 -51.26
C ARG A 200 -1.21 -31.41 -51.15
N MET A 201 -1.90 -31.45 -50.02
CA MET A 201 -3.12 -32.24 -49.79
C MET A 201 -4.40 -31.57 -50.29
N GLY A 202 -4.30 -30.40 -50.96
CA GLY A 202 -5.44 -29.72 -51.59
C GLY A 202 -6.10 -28.64 -50.74
N VAL A 203 -5.52 -28.27 -49.59
CA VAL A 203 -5.99 -27.11 -48.80
C VAL A 203 -5.36 -25.83 -49.33
N TYR A 204 -6.15 -24.82 -49.72
CA TYR A 204 -5.61 -23.60 -50.30
C TYR A 204 -4.74 -22.81 -49.29
N ARG A 205 -3.56 -22.39 -49.74
CA ARG A 205 -2.55 -21.66 -48.95
C ARG A 205 -3.09 -20.40 -48.27
N SER A 206 -3.92 -19.63 -48.98
CA SER A 206 -4.58 -18.42 -48.46
C SER A 206 -5.56 -18.70 -47.32
N THR A 207 -6.13 -19.92 -47.26
CA THR A 207 -7.10 -20.32 -46.24
C THR A 207 -6.43 -20.71 -44.92
N ILE A 208 -5.11 -20.97 -44.90
CA ILE A 208 -4.36 -21.37 -43.71
C ILE A 208 -3.39 -20.27 -43.26
N GLU A 209 -2.57 -19.72 -44.16
CA GLU A 209 -1.52 -18.78 -43.76
C GLU A 209 -2.09 -17.47 -43.21
N GLU A 210 -3.13 -16.91 -43.84
CA GLU A 210 -3.68 -15.61 -43.44
C GLU A 210 -4.40 -15.66 -42.07
N PRO A 211 -5.23 -16.68 -41.76
CA PRO A 211 -5.76 -16.88 -40.41
C PRO A 211 -4.69 -17.14 -39.35
N LEU A 212 -3.62 -17.88 -39.66
CA LEU A 212 -2.52 -18.11 -38.73
C LEU A 212 -1.74 -16.82 -38.43
N HIS A 213 -1.46 -16.00 -39.45
CA HIS A 213 -0.85 -14.68 -39.25
C HIS A 213 -1.78 -13.74 -38.47
N LYS A 214 -3.10 -13.80 -38.71
CA LYS A 214 -4.09 -13.04 -37.95
C LYS A 214 -4.16 -13.50 -36.49
N ALA A 215 -4.07 -14.80 -36.22
CA ALA A 215 -4.00 -15.37 -34.87
C ALA A 215 -2.69 -14.98 -34.15
N MET A 216 -1.55 -15.00 -34.85
CA MET A 216 -0.28 -14.50 -34.31
C MET A 216 -0.34 -13.01 -33.94
N ARG A 217 -1.01 -12.18 -34.75
CA ARG A 217 -1.23 -10.76 -34.41
C ARG A 217 -2.19 -10.61 -33.24
N ALA A 218 -3.31 -11.34 -33.22
CA ALA A 218 -4.27 -11.30 -32.12
C ALA A 218 -3.68 -11.75 -30.77
N LEU A 219 -2.70 -12.66 -30.78
CA LEU A 219 -1.95 -13.06 -29.58
C LEU A 219 -1.12 -11.92 -28.98
N ARG A 220 -0.63 -10.98 -29.80
CA ARG A 220 0.10 -9.80 -29.31
C ARG A 220 -0.80 -8.83 -28.55
N ASP A 221 -2.05 -8.74 -28.99
CA ASP A 221 -3.06 -7.84 -28.40
C ASP A 221 -3.96 -8.55 -27.38
N ARG A 222 -3.60 -9.76 -26.94
CA ARG A 222 -4.40 -10.54 -25.99
C ARG A 222 -4.47 -9.81 -24.65
N GLN A 223 -5.68 -9.41 -24.26
CA GLN A 223 -5.95 -8.86 -22.92
C GLN A 223 -6.10 -10.00 -21.91
N TYR A 224 -5.61 -9.76 -20.70
CA TYR A 224 -5.71 -10.68 -19.57
C TYR A 224 -6.45 -9.97 -18.44
N ASP A 225 -7.65 -10.44 -18.10
CA ASP A 225 -8.50 -9.84 -17.06
C ASP A 225 -8.21 -10.38 -15.65
N GLU A 226 -7.46 -11.48 -15.53
CA GLU A 226 -7.23 -12.24 -14.29
C GLU A 226 -6.65 -11.42 -13.13
N THR A 227 -6.00 -10.30 -13.42
CA THR A 227 -5.33 -9.40 -12.45
C THR A 227 -6.12 -8.15 -12.14
N LYS A 228 -7.15 -7.83 -12.93
CA LYS A 228 -7.83 -6.53 -12.91
C LYS A 228 -8.51 -6.27 -11.58
N ASP A 229 -9.20 -7.26 -11.04
CA ASP A 229 -9.95 -7.14 -9.79
C ASP A 229 -9.00 -6.99 -8.59
N ILE A 230 -7.90 -7.77 -8.58
CA ILE A 230 -6.87 -7.70 -7.54
C ILE A 230 -6.19 -6.33 -7.55
N VAL A 231 -5.80 -5.85 -8.73
CA VAL A 231 -5.23 -4.51 -8.91
C VAL A 231 -6.22 -3.43 -8.49
N GLY A 232 -7.50 -3.59 -8.83
CA GLY A 232 -8.59 -2.69 -8.44
C GLY A 232 -8.69 -2.58 -6.92
N LEU A 233 -8.83 -3.72 -6.24
CA LEU A 233 -8.89 -3.79 -4.78
C LEU A 233 -7.65 -3.17 -4.11
N ARG A 234 -6.44 -3.53 -4.56
CA ARG A 234 -5.18 -2.99 -4.00
C ARG A 234 -5.04 -1.49 -4.21
N THR A 235 -5.56 -0.97 -5.32
CA THR A 235 -5.62 0.47 -5.58
C THR A 235 -6.54 1.15 -4.57
N LYS A 236 -7.74 0.60 -4.35
CA LYS A 236 -8.71 1.12 -3.38
C LYS A 236 -8.15 1.08 -1.94
N GLU A 237 -7.50 -0.01 -1.55
CA GLU A 237 -6.85 -0.14 -0.23
C GLU A 237 -5.74 0.91 -0.04
N SER A 238 -4.90 1.13 -1.06
CA SER A 238 -3.87 2.16 -1.04
C SER A 238 -4.46 3.57 -0.91
N GLN A 239 -5.57 3.83 -1.60
CA GLN A 239 -6.30 5.10 -1.52
C GLN A 239 -6.92 5.30 -0.14
N LEU A 240 -7.47 4.23 0.45
CA LEU A 240 -8.03 4.22 1.80
C LEU A 240 -6.96 4.55 2.85
N ILE A 241 -5.81 3.89 2.79
CA ILE A 241 -4.66 4.19 3.67
C ILE A 241 -4.26 5.67 3.55
N ALA A 242 -4.18 6.18 2.32
CA ALA A 242 -3.83 7.59 2.09
C ALA A 242 -4.90 8.56 2.62
N ALA A 243 -6.19 8.22 2.49
CA ALA A 243 -7.30 9.01 3.01
C ALA A 243 -7.30 9.04 4.55
N LEU A 244 -7.15 7.88 5.19
CA LEU A 244 -7.01 7.76 6.64
C LEU A 244 -5.80 8.55 7.14
N CYS A 245 -4.63 8.41 6.51
CA CYS A 245 -3.45 9.18 6.88
C CYS A 245 -3.68 10.70 6.85
N ARG A 246 -4.49 11.20 5.91
CA ARG A 246 -4.84 12.63 5.85
C ARG A 246 -5.81 13.02 6.96
N LEU A 247 -6.82 12.20 7.20
CA LEU A 247 -7.81 12.44 8.25
C LEU A 247 -7.16 12.44 9.63
N GLU A 248 -6.41 11.39 9.96
CA GLU A 248 -5.77 11.23 11.27
C GLU A 248 -4.71 12.30 11.55
N ARG A 249 -3.95 12.68 10.51
CA ARG A 249 -3.05 13.84 10.62
C ARG A 249 -3.82 15.12 10.92
N GLY A 250 -4.98 15.31 10.26
CA GLY A 250 -5.89 16.40 10.54
C GLY A 250 -6.39 16.39 11.99
N VAL A 251 -6.70 15.21 12.55
CA VAL A 251 -7.06 15.05 13.97
C VAL A 251 -5.89 15.51 14.84
N ARG A 252 -4.68 14.96 14.65
CA ARG A 252 -3.49 15.29 15.46
C ARG A 252 -3.13 16.77 15.43
N GLU A 253 -3.23 17.41 14.26
CA GLU A 253 -2.88 18.83 14.10
C GLU A 253 -3.90 19.77 14.77
N ASN A 254 -5.16 19.37 14.86
CA ASN A 254 -6.23 20.23 15.37
C ASN A 254 -6.64 19.93 16.82
N VAL A 255 -6.47 18.69 17.26
CA VAL A 255 -6.93 18.17 18.56
C VAL A 255 -5.70 17.83 19.40
N SER A 256 -5.44 18.64 20.44
CA SER A 256 -4.31 18.42 21.36
C SER A 256 -4.64 17.48 22.51
N GLU A 257 -5.91 17.48 22.95
CA GLU A 257 -6.43 16.64 24.03
C GLU A 257 -7.76 16.02 23.58
N ARG A 258 -8.11 14.87 24.16
CA ARG A 258 -9.36 14.17 23.85
C ARG A 258 -10.56 15.12 24.07
N PRO A 259 -11.32 15.47 23.02
CA PRO A 259 -12.41 16.44 23.13
C PRO A 259 -13.55 15.84 23.95
N ARG A 260 -14.13 16.67 24.83
CA ARG A 260 -15.35 16.32 25.56
C ARG A 260 -16.56 16.45 24.62
N PRO A 261 -17.61 15.63 24.82
CA PRO A 261 -18.84 15.79 24.04
C PRO A 261 -19.40 17.21 24.24
N PRO A 262 -19.70 17.95 23.15
CA PRO A 262 -20.29 19.27 23.23
C PRO A 262 -21.75 19.18 23.69
N THR A 263 -22.25 20.23 24.33
CA THR A 263 -23.66 20.32 24.76
C THR A 263 -24.62 20.36 23.57
N GLU A 264 -24.22 21.02 22.49
CA GLU A 264 -24.99 21.12 21.25
C GLU A 264 -24.06 20.83 20.05
N LEU A 265 -24.52 19.93 19.18
CA LEU A 265 -23.89 19.65 17.89
C LEU A 265 -24.53 20.51 16.81
N GLN A 266 -23.72 21.05 15.92
CA GLN A 266 -24.19 21.70 14.69
C GLN A 266 -24.89 20.68 13.78
N ASP A 267 -25.87 21.11 13.01
CA ASP A 267 -26.66 20.22 12.15
C ASP A 267 -25.79 19.48 11.11
N GLU A 268 -24.80 20.17 10.53
CA GLU A 268 -23.82 19.55 9.61
C GLU A 268 -23.02 18.42 10.27
N ASP A 269 -22.67 18.59 11.55
CA ASP A 269 -21.89 17.59 12.29
C ASP A 269 -22.77 16.41 12.72
N ARG A 270 -24.03 16.68 13.08
CA ARG A 270 -25.02 15.65 13.41
C ARG A 270 -25.31 14.77 12.19
N GLU A 271 -25.49 15.38 11.03
CA GLU A 271 -25.71 14.66 9.77
C GLU A 271 -24.49 13.79 9.42
N LEU A 272 -23.26 14.29 9.61
CA LEU A 272 -22.06 13.50 9.37
C LEU A 272 -21.96 12.28 10.31
N LEU A 273 -22.31 12.48 11.58
CA LEU A 273 -22.31 11.39 12.57
C LEU A 273 -23.40 10.35 12.28
N SER A 274 -24.58 10.74 11.81
CA SER A 274 -25.62 9.77 11.43
C SER A 274 -25.21 8.94 10.22
N HIS A 275 -24.59 9.55 9.20
CA HIS A 275 -24.04 8.80 8.05
C HIS A 275 -22.92 7.84 8.49
N LEU A 276 -22.11 8.23 9.47
CA LEU A 276 -21.08 7.35 10.03
C LEU A 276 -21.68 6.15 10.79
N GLU A 277 -22.79 6.33 11.50
CA GLU A 277 -23.50 5.23 12.15
C GLU A 277 -24.06 4.23 11.13
N GLU A 278 -24.70 4.73 10.07
CA GLU A 278 -25.18 3.91 8.96
C GLU A 278 -24.04 3.12 8.31
N LEU A 279 -22.89 3.78 8.08
CA LEU A 279 -21.67 3.15 7.57
C LEU A 279 -21.15 2.04 8.49
N ILE A 280 -21.17 2.24 9.81
CA ILE A 280 -20.70 1.22 10.76
C ILE A 280 -21.56 -0.04 10.62
N VAL A 281 -22.88 0.12 10.51
CA VAL A 281 -23.82 -1.00 10.38
C VAL A 281 -23.62 -1.73 9.04
N SER A 282 -23.57 -1.00 7.93
CA SER A 282 -23.39 -1.60 6.60
C SER A 282 -22.02 -2.28 6.46
N PHE A 283 -20.96 -1.65 6.95
CA PHE A 283 -19.60 -2.18 6.93
C PHE A 283 -19.48 -3.44 7.79
N ALA A 284 -20.09 -3.47 8.97
CA ALA A 284 -20.10 -4.65 9.82
C ALA A 284 -20.79 -5.84 9.12
N SER A 285 -21.93 -5.61 8.45
CA SER A 285 -22.62 -6.64 7.67
C SER A 285 -21.73 -7.19 6.56
N LYS A 286 -21.11 -6.32 5.76
CA LYS A 286 -20.24 -6.70 4.64
C LYS A 286 -18.99 -7.45 5.08
N THR A 287 -18.41 -7.05 6.21
CA THR A 287 -17.22 -7.73 6.77
C THR A 287 -17.57 -9.13 7.29
N LEU A 288 -18.77 -9.31 7.86
CA LEU A 288 -19.25 -10.63 8.31
C LEU A 288 -19.59 -11.57 7.15
N GLU A 289 -20.04 -11.02 6.02
CA GLU A 289 -20.36 -11.76 4.80
C GLU A 289 -19.15 -12.02 3.87
N ASP A 290 -17.94 -11.64 4.30
CA ASP A 290 -16.69 -11.74 3.52
C ASP A 290 -16.67 -10.88 2.23
N HIS A 291 -17.51 -9.85 2.15
CA HIS A 291 -17.55 -8.86 1.07
C HIS A 291 -16.51 -7.74 1.29
N HIS A 292 -15.23 -8.13 1.38
CA HIS A 292 -14.11 -7.25 1.73
C HIS A 292 -13.92 -6.08 0.76
N GLU A 293 -14.05 -6.31 -0.55
CA GLU A 293 -13.90 -5.24 -1.55
C GLU A 293 -14.98 -4.16 -1.42
N GLU A 294 -16.21 -4.56 -1.16
CA GLU A 294 -17.33 -3.65 -1.00
C GLU A 294 -17.17 -2.82 0.27
N ALA A 295 -16.73 -3.45 1.37
CA ALA A 295 -16.44 -2.76 2.62
C ALA A 295 -15.33 -1.71 2.47
N VAL A 296 -14.23 -2.04 1.77
CA VAL A 296 -13.16 -1.08 1.44
C VAL A 296 -13.69 0.08 0.60
N THR A 297 -14.50 -0.23 -0.40
CA THR A 297 -15.03 0.77 -1.35
C THR A 297 -15.93 1.75 -0.63
N GLU A 298 -16.86 1.26 0.20
CA GLU A 298 -17.81 2.08 0.94
C GLU A 298 -17.11 3.01 1.95
N LEU A 299 -16.16 2.50 2.73
CA LEU A 299 -15.38 3.32 3.65
C LEU A 299 -14.54 4.37 2.92
N LEU A 300 -13.96 4.02 1.77
CA LEU A 300 -13.20 4.95 0.94
C LEU A 300 -14.10 6.06 0.38
N GLU A 301 -15.29 5.71 -0.13
CA GLU A 301 -16.27 6.67 -0.64
C GLU A 301 -16.72 7.64 0.45
N PHE A 302 -16.98 7.14 1.66
CA PHE A 302 -17.27 7.99 2.82
C PHE A 302 -16.14 8.98 3.11
N LEU A 303 -14.89 8.51 3.20
CA LEU A 303 -13.73 9.38 3.48
C LEU A 303 -13.41 10.38 2.38
N MET A 304 -13.74 10.04 1.13
CA MET A 304 -13.57 10.91 -0.03
C MET A 304 -14.78 11.82 -0.26
N SER A 305 -15.88 11.61 0.46
CA SER A 305 -17.07 12.44 0.37
C SER A 305 -16.78 13.88 0.76
N SER A 306 -17.56 14.81 0.20
CA SER A 306 -17.46 16.23 0.54
C SER A 306 -17.83 16.53 2.00
N GLN A 307 -18.49 15.59 2.69
CA GLN A 307 -18.98 15.74 4.05
C GLN A 307 -17.94 15.32 5.09
N ALA A 308 -17.20 14.23 4.86
CA ALA A 308 -16.18 13.73 5.79
C ALA A 308 -14.80 14.42 5.65
N GLY A 309 -14.64 15.31 4.67
CA GLY A 309 -13.37 15.93 4.34
C GLY A 309 -13.03 17.20 5.15
N PRO A 310 -12.02 17.19 6.04
CA PRO A 310 -11.53 18.41 6.71
C PRO A 310 -10.95 19.48 5.75
N SER A 311 -10.83 19.15 4.45
CA SER A 311 -10.42 20.07 3.40
C SER A 311 -11.45 21.14 3.04
N ARG A 312 -12.71 21.01 3.50
CA ARG A 312 -13.75 22.00 3.21
C ARG A 312 -13.44 23.32 3.91
N LEU A 313 -13.55 24.45 3.20
CA LEU A 313 -13.23 25.78 3.72
C LEU A 313 -14.06 26.15 4.96
N SER A 314 -15.32 25.72 5.03
CA SER A 314 -16.19 25.93 6.20
C SER A 314 -15.64 25.20 7.43
N TRP A 315 -15.25 23.94 7.26
CA TRP A 315 -14.68 23.10 8.30
C TRP A 315 -13.32 23.62 8.79
N ARG A 316 -12.43 24.03 7.88
CA ARG A 316 -11.15 24.66 8.25
C ARG A 316 -11.35 25.90 9.11
N ARG A 317 -12.27 26.79 8.74
CA ARG A 317 -12.58 27.99 9.54
C ARG A 317 -13.11 27.64 10.94
N ARG A 318 -13.89 26.57 11.06
CA ARG A 318 -14.42 26.09 12.36
C ARG A 318 -13.31 25.47 13.21
N LEU A 319 -12.42 24.68 12.60
CA LEU A 319 -11.24 24.12 13.26
C LEU A 319 -10.24 25.19 13.71
N ASP A 320 -9.99 26.21 12.88
CA ASP A 320 -9.13 27.36 13.21
C ASP A 320 -9.69 28.15 14.40
N ARG A 321 -11.03 28.26 14.48
CA ARG A 321 -11.76 28.88 15.60
C ARG A 321 -11.88 27.97 16.83
N LYS A 322 -11.35 26.74 16.77
CA LYS A 322 -11.45 25.72 17.81
C LYS A 322 -12.90 25.47 18.26
N ASP A 323 -13.81 25.39 17.29
CA ASP A 323 -15.21 25.03 17.53
C ASP A 323 -15.29 23.63 18.19
N PRO A 324 -15.85 23.52 19.42
CA PRO A 324 -15.96 22.24 20.12
C PRO A 324 -16.72 21.16 19.35
N SER A 325 -17.76 21.54 18.60
CA SER A 325 -18.57 20.60 17.80
C SER A 325 -17.76 20.00 16.66
N ALA A 326 -17.02 20.83 15.94
CA ALA A 326 -16.17 20.38 14.84
C ALA A 326 -14.99 19.53 15.33
N LEU A 327 -14.35 19.92 16.43
CA LEU A 327 -13.23 19.17 17.01
C LEU A 327 -13.65 17.79 17.53
N PHE A 328 -14.81 17.73 18.21
CA PHE A 328 -15.39 16.46 18.65
C PHE A 328 -15.73 15.56 17.47
N THR A 329 -16.40 16.09 16.46
CA THR A 329 -16.80 15.34 15.26
C THR A 329 -15.59 14.82 14.48
N LEU A 330 -14.56 15.66 14.28
CA LEU A 330 -13.30 15.24 13.66
C LEU A 330 -12.63 14.08 14.40
N TYR A 331 -12.51 14.19 15.71
CA TYR A 331 -11.93 13.13 16.54
C TYR A 331 -12.73 11.83 16.43
N ILE A 332 -14.05 11.92 16.48
CA ILE A 332 -14.95 10.76 16.42
C ILE A 332 -14.90 10.09 15.04
N VAL A 333 -14.98 10.87 13.96
CA VAL A 333 -14.92 10.35 12.59
C VAL A 333 -13.56 9.71 12.31
N GLY A 334 -12.45 10.33 12.74
CA GLY A 334 -11.12 9.73 12.64
C GLY A 334 -11.03 8.39 13.37
N LEU A 335 -11.36 8.38 14.66
CA LEU A 335 -11.25 7.17 15.47
C LEU A 335 -12.14 6.03 14.97
N ALA A 336 -13.38 6.32 14.58
CA ALA A 336 -14.29 5.32 14.03
C ALA A 336 -13.82 4.80 12.66
N SER A 337 -13.34 5.68 11.78
CA SER A 337 -12.82 5.30 10.46
C SER A 337 -11.57 4.43 10.58
N ALA A 338 -10.65 4.78 11.48
CA ALA A 338 -9.50 3.95 11.82
C ALA A 338 -9.95 2.59 12.36
N LYS A 339 -10.94 2.55 13.25
CA LYS A 339 -11.43 1.29 13.81
C LYS A 339 -12.10 0.38 12.77
N LEU A 340 -12.93 0.93 11.88
CA LEU A 340 -13.50 0.19 10.74
C LEU A 340 -12.39 -0.34 9.83
N ALA A 341 -11.44 0.53 9.46
CA ALA A 341 -10.32 0.13 8.62
C ALA A 341 -9.44 -0.95 9.26
N ALA A 342 -9.31 -0.98 10.59
CA ALA A 342 -8.53 -1.99 11.30
C ALA A 342 -9.07 -3.42 11.11
N ALA A 343 -10.36 -3.59 10.79
CA ALA A 343 -10.94 -4.90 10.48
C ALA A 343 -10.44 -5.47 9.14
N VAL A 344 -10.06 -4.58 8.22
CA VAL A 344 -9.75 -4.90 6.81
C VAL A 344 -8.24 -4.74 6.52
N LEU A 345 -7.59 -3.80 7.19
CA LEU A 345 -6.19 -3.41 7.05
C LEU A 345 -5.51 -3.26 8.42
N PRO A 346 -5.46 -4.34 9.24
CA PRO A 346 -5.08 -4.26 10.65
C PRO A 346 -3.69 -3.64 10.85
N GLN A 347 -2.69 -4.11 10.10
CA GLN A 347 -1.31 -3.68 10.30
C GLN A 347 -1.05 -2.24 9.82
N ALA A 348 -1.55 -1.89 8.63
CA ALA A 348 -1.41 -0.53 8.11
C ALA A 348 -2.11 0.52 8.98
N VAL A 349 -3.25 0.17 9.57
CA VAL A 349 -4.01 1.07 10.45
C VAL A 349 -3.38 1.16 11.83
N GLU A 350 -2.84 0.07 12.37
CA GLU A 350 -2.08 0.09 13.62
C GLU A 350 -0.91 1.08 13.52
N ASP A 351 -0.15 1.06 12.43
CA ASP A 351 0.94 2.03 12.21
C ASP A 351 0.45 3.49 12.19
N ILE A 352 -0.71 3.74 11.55
CA ILE A 352 -1.33 5.08 11.54
C ILE A 352 -1.76 5.46 12.97
N TYR A 353 -2.41 4.56 13.68
CA TYR A 353 -2.87 4.77 15.05
C TYR A 353 -1.72 5.13 15.99
N GLN A 354 -0.65 4.34 15.95
CA GLN A 354 0.55 4.55 16.76
C GLN A 354 1.17 5.93 16.53
N ARG A 355 1.17 6.41 15.29
CA ARG A 355 1.80 7.68 14.90
C ARG A 355 0.90 8.90 15.13
N GLU A 356 -0.41 8.76 14.93
CA GLU A 356 -1.33 9.89 14.83
C GLU A 356 -2.33 9.99 15.99
N LEU A 357 -2.84 8.86 16.51
CA LEU A 357 -3.95 8.81 17.46
C LEU A 357 -3.58 8.35 18.88
N ARG A 358 -2.50 7.57 19.04
CA ARG A 358 -2.14 6.94 20.33
C ARG A 358 -2.00 7.95 21.47
N SER A 359 -1.45 9.14 21.20
CA SER A 359 -1.30 10.20 22.21
C SER A 359 -2.64 10.77 22.70
N LEU A 360 -3.71 10.66 21.89
CA LEU A 360 -5.04 11.17 22.23
C LEU A 360 -5.91 10.11 22.91
N VAL A 361 -5.83 8.86 22.44
CA VAL A 361 -6.68 7.76 22.94
C VAL A 361 -6.06 7.09 24.17
N GLY A 362 -4.74 6.94 24.21
CA GLY A 362 -4.00 6.36 25.34
C GLY A 362 -3.94 4.83 25.38
N GLU A 363 -4.67 4.13 24.51
CA GLU A 363 -4.64 2.67 24.42
C GLU A 363 -3.37 2.15 23.70
N VAL A 364 -3.03 0.89 23.97
CA VAL A 364 -1.79 0.29 23.41
C VAL A 364 -1.94 -0.08 21.94
N SER A 365 -3.14 -0.38 21.46
CA SER A 365 -3.44 -0.77 20.07
C SER A 365 -4.85 -0.35 19.66
N ILE A 366 -5.06 -0.05 18.37
CA ILE A 366 -6.39 0.30 17.82
C ILE A 366 -7.41 -0.82 18.04
N HIS A 367 -6.95 -2.07 18.06
CA HIS A 367 -7.81 -3.24 18.25
C HIS A 367 -8.39 -3.35 19.67
N MET A 368 -7.76 -2.71 20.66
CA MET A 368 -8.26 -2.66 22.04
C MET A 368 -9.13 -1.43 22.31
N VAL A 369 -9.13 -0.45 21.40
CA VAL A 369 -9.93 0.75 21.55
C VAL A 369 -11.41 0.39 21.51
N ARG A 370 -12.14 0.74 22.56
CA ARG A 370 -13.60 0.58 22.60
C ARG A 370 -14.26 1.50 21.59
N TRP A 371 -15.44 1.10 21.11
CA TRP A 371 -16.26 2.03 20.33
C TRP A 371 -16.53 3.26 21.20
N PRO A 372 -16.44 4.49 20.69
CA PRO A 372 -16.58 5.65 21.56
C PRO A 372 -17.95 5.62 22.25
N ASP A 373 -17.94 5.72 23.58
CA ASP A 373 -19.09 5.42 24.45
C ASP A 373 -20.36 6.26 24.14
N ASN A 374 -20.21 7.34 23.36
CA ASN A 374 -21.29 8.25 22.99
C ASN A 374 -22.02 7.87 21.68
N PHE A 375 -21.57 6.85 20.94
CA PHE A 375 -22.14 6.50 19.63
C PHE A 375 -23.55 5.90 19.68
N LEU A 376 -24.00 5.33 20.81
CA LEU A 376 -25.23 4.52 20.81
C LEU A 376 -26.28 4.93 21.85
N GLY A 377 -25.98 5.85 22.79
CA GLY A 377 -26.88 6.10 23.93
C GLY A 377 -27.13 7.54 24.32
N ALA A 378 -26.43 8.53 23.75
CA ALA A 378 -26.47 9.90 24.26
C ALA A 378 -27.15 10.93 23.34
N PHE A 379 -27.30 10.64 22.03
CA PHE A 379 -27.74 11.66 21.06
C PHE A 379 -29.21 11.55 20.63
N PHE A 380 -29.91 10.51 21.05
CA PHE A 380 -31.35 10.39 20.91
C PHE A 380 -31.94 10.05 22.29
N PRO A 381 -32.77 10.91 22.92
CA PRO A 381 -33.69 10.39 23.91
C PRO A 381 -34.53 9.29 23.21
N PRO A 382 -34.91 8.21 23.91
CA PRO A 382 -35.86 7.25 23.34
C PRO A 382 -37.05 8.05 22.82
N ARG A 383 -37.43 7.84 21.55
CA ARG A 383 -38.70 8.34 21.02
C ARG A 383 -39.74 7.95 22.06
N GLU A 384 -40.35 8.93 22.72
CA GLU A 384 -41.49 8.69 23.60
C GLU A 384 -42.44 7.79 22.82
N ASP A 385 -42.68 6.60 23.38
CA ASP A 385 -43.68 5.69 22.86
C ASP A 385 -44.96 6.50 22.68
N VAL A 386 -45.40 6.61 21.43
CA VAL A 386 -46.70 7.14 21.10
C VAL A 386 -47.68 6.35 21.95
N GLU A 387 -48.28 7.02 22.93
CA GLU A 387 -49.37 6.49 23.74
C GLU A 387 -50.43 5.95 22.76
N THR A 388 -50.39 4.64 22.53
CA THR A 388 -51.49 3.91 21.94
C THR A 388 -52.60 3.96 22.98
N THR A 389 -53.44 4.98 22.87
CA THR A 389 -54.76 5.01 23.46
C THR A 389 -55.52 3.82 22.90
N SER A 390 -55.52 2.72 23.66
CA SER A 390 -56.47 1.64 23.46
C SER A 390 -57.82 2.12 23.98
N PRO A 391 -58.92 1.94 23.23
CA PRO A 391 -60.24 2.36 23.67
C PRO A 391 -60.70 1.47 24.82
N GLU A 392 -61.02 2.08 25.96
CA GLU A 392 -61.65 1.42 27.10
C GLU A 392 -62.99 0.82 26.67
N GLY A 393 -63.11 -0.49 26.86
CA GLY A 393 -64.36 -1.21 26.78
C GLY A 393 -65.27 -0.81 27.94
N GLU A 394 -66.47 -0.36 27.60
CA GLU A 394 -67.60 -0.26 28.50
C GLU A 394 -67.97 -1.64 29.04
N GLU A 395 -67.84 -1.86 30.35
CA GLU A 395 -68.74 -2.77 31.06
C GLU A 395 -69.19 -2.15 32.38
N HIS A 396 -70.49 -1.82 32.41
CA HIS A 396 -71.27 -1.43 33.56
C HIS A 396 -71.24 -2.50 34.67
N ASN A 397 -70.85 -2.11 35.89
CA ASN A 397 -71.14 -2.87 37.09
C ASN A 397 -72.61 -2.66 37.50
N ILE A 398 -73.41 -3.72 37.41
CA ILE A 398 -74.70 -3.83 38.11
C ILE A 398 -74.40 -4.15 39.57
N ALA A 399 -74.68 -3.19 40.45
CA ALA A 399 -74.66 -3.38 41.89
C ALA A 399 -75.92 -4.13 42.36
N VAL A 400 -75.73 -5.14 43.19
CA VAL A 400 -76.78 -5.72 44.05
C VAL A 400 -76.22 -5.74 45.46
N ASP A 401 -76.82 -4.96 46.36
CA ASP A 401 -77.34 -5.49 47.63
C ASP A 401 -78.16 -4.42 48.41
N ASN A 402 -79.37 -4.85 48.77
CA ASN A 402 -80.45 -4.27 49.59
C ASN A 402 -81.56 -3.45 48.92
#